data_AF-A0A1C7LVA2-F1
#
_entry.id   AF-A0A1C7LVA2-F1
#
_cell.length_a   1.000
_cell.length_b   1.000
_cell.length_c   1.000
_cell.angle_alpha   90.00
_cell.angle_beta   90.00
_cell.angle_gamma   90.00
#
_symmetry.space_group_name_H-M   'P 1'
#
loop_
_entity.id
_entity.type
_entity.pdbx_description
1 polymer ?
#
loop_
_entity_poly.entity_id
_entity_poly.type
_entity_poly.pdbx_seq_one_letter_code
_entity_poly.pdbx_strand_id
1 'polypeptide(L)'
;MSKDSLYARAGLTHTHQEPNTELYRPALETLRTLIRTSTSSMTSVPKPLKFLQPHYPGLQALYETWSEDKGTLRYRLLFASLCPASSSPISEPGSWGYEYVRHLAAELGEEYGVRFLGLKEEVVKPGETEAKEEAKKAEPVEVEPVGTIDDFRALAMECATFLLHHNAEPDAVDLLEELEIADRIKDLVDDNTFGLVCQYMLRCVNLLPPPDDLAFLRTVHVIYAHHHKFPQALSLSIRLGGPALIRQDFNAPASLLMKRQLALLLAHAQVPKEWLEPPSSEHGMEDASSSSRRTC
;
A
#
# COMPACT_ATOMS: atom_id res chain seq x y z
N MET A 1 24.95 -31.32 -0.98
CA MET A 1 25.93 -30.38 -0.40
C MET A 1 26.00 -30.64 1.09
N SER A 2 27.17 -31.02 1.61
CA SER A 2 27.36 -31.32 3.05
C SER A 2 27.23 -30.04 3.89
N LYS A 3 26.76 -30.16 5.14
CA LYS A 3 26.58 -29.04 6.09
C LYS A 3 27.84 -28.15 6.14
N ASP A 4 29.00 -28.79 6.22
CA ASP A 4 30.29 -28.10 6.39
C ASP A 4 30.70 -27.27 5.16
N SER A 5 30.20 -27.62 3.97
CA SER A 5 30.54 -26.93 2.72
C SER A 5 29.81 -25.59 2.55
N LEU A 6 28.64 -25.41 3.16
CA LEU A 6 27.91 -24.14 3.15
C LEU A 6 28.50 -23.19 4.20
N TYR A 7 28.82 -23.73 5.38
CA TYR A 7 29.42 -22.94 6.47
C TYR A 7 30.83 -22.44 6.16
N ALA A 8 31.70 -23.29 5.60
CA ALA A 8 33.06 -22.90 5.24
C ALA A 8 33.11 -21.87 4.09
N ARG A 9 32.11 -21.90 3.20
CA ARG A 9 32.04 -21.00 2.03
C ARG A 9 31.38 -19.66 2.34
N ALA A 10 30.63 -19.57 3.44
CA ALA A 10 29.99 -18.35 3.91
C ALA A 10 30.75 -17.68 5.08
N GLY A 11 31.93 -18.20 5.47
CA GLY A 11 32.76 -17.60 6.52
C GLY A 11 32.14 -17.63 7.93
N LEU A 12 31.08 -18.42 8.15
CA LEU A 12 30.26 -18.38 9.36
C LEU A 12 30.63 -19.45 10.40
N THR A 13 31.50 -20.41 10.08
CA THR A 13 32.10 -21.31 11.08
C THR A 13 33.30 -20.64 11.71
N HIS A 14 33.05 -19.82 12.71
CA HIS A 14 33.76 -19.70 13.98
C HIS A 14 33.30 -18.39 14.60
N THR A 15 32.52 -18.50 15.68
CA THR A 15 32.11 -17.40 16.53
C THR A 15 33.33 -16.77 17.20
N HIS A 16 34.02 -15.92 16.47
CA HIS A 16 34.73 -14.78 17.02
C HIS A 16 34.07 -13.56 16.38
N GLN A 17 33.61 -12.62 17.20
CA GLN A 17 33.21 -11.29 16.75
C GLN A 17 34.41 -10.72 16.00
N GLU A 18 34.42 -10.84 14.67
CA GLU A 18 35.44 -10.24 13.82
C GLU A 18 35.29 -8.73 13.98
N PRO A 19 36.23 -8.02 14.62
CA PRO A 19 36.05 -6.61 14.95
C PRO A 19 36.12 -5.71 13.71
N ASN A 20 36.53 -6.26 12.57
CA ASN A 20 36.71 -5.50 11.34
C ASN A 20 35.38 -5.32 10.59
N THR A 21 34.78 -4.15 10.77
CA THR A 21 33.52 -3.74 10.14
C THR A 21 33.59 -3.71 8.61
N GLU A 22 34.77 -3.53 8.02
CA GLU A 22 34.96 -3.49 6.56
C GLU A 22 34.64 -4.82 5.87
N LEU A 23 34.72 -5.94 6.60
CA LEU A 23 34.48 -7.28 6.07
C LEU A 23 33.00 -7.69 6.08
N TYR A 24 32.15 -6.97 6.83
CA TYR A 24 30.74 -7.33 7.00
C TYR A 24 29.95 -7.20 5.70
N ARG A 25 30.12 -6.10 4.97
CA ARG A 25 29.39 -5.85 3.72
C ARG A 25 29.70 -6.89 2.63
N PRO A 26 30.98 -7.20 2.30
CA PRO A 26 31.30 -8.27 1.35
C PRO A 26 30.77 -9.65 1.77
N ALA A 27 30.81 -9.96 3.08
CA ALA A 27 30.29 -11.22 3.60
C ALA A 27 28.76 -11.32 3.45
N LEU A 28 28.02 -10.25 3.74
CA LEU A 28 26.57 -10.17 3.56
C LEU A 28 26.17 -10.23 2.08
N GLU A 29 26.92 -9.59 1.17
CA GLU A 29 26.68 -9.70 -0.27
C GLU A 29 26.91 -11.14 -0.78
N THR A 30 27.93 -11.81 -0.26
CA THR A 30 28.19 -13.22 -0.55
C THR A 30 27.07 -14.10 -0.02
N LEU A 31 26.59 -13.86 1.20
CA LEU A 31 25.46 -14.60 1.78
C LEU A 31 24.18 -14.39 0.95
N ARG A 32 23.89 -13.14 0.53
CA ARG A 32 22.77 -12.80 -0.33
C ARG A 32 22.82 -13.56 -1.66
N THR A 33 23.97 -13.57 -2.32
CA THR A 33 24.13 -14.28 -3.60
C THR A 33 23.98 -15.80 -3.43
N LEU A 34 24.51 -16.37 -2.35
CA LEU A 34 24.35 -17.79 -2.02
C LEU A 34 22.89 -18.16 -1.75
N ILE A 35 22.15 -17.33 -1.01
CA ILE A 35 20.72 -17.56 -0.76
C ILE A 35 19.98 -17.53 -2.10
N ARG A 36 20.10 -16.45 -2.89
CA ARG A 36 19.39 -16.29 -4.16
C ARG A 36 19.66 -17.42 -5.16
N THR A 37 20.93 -17.79 -5.32
CA THR A 37 21.33 -18.85 -6.27
C THR A 37 20.89 -20.24 -5.80
N SER A 38 20.70 -20.44 -4.49
CA SER A 38 20.25 -21.72 -3.93
C SER A 38 18.72 -21.87 -3.90
N THR A 39 17.96 -20.80 -4.20
CA THR A 39 16.51 -20.74 -4.01
C THR A 39 15.82 -20.38 -5.31
N SER A 40 15.73 -21.34 -6.23
CA SER A 40 15.04 -21.16 -7.52
C SER A 40 13.54 -21.45 -7.47
N SER A 41 12.99 -21.84 -6.30
CA SER A 41 11.57 -22.24 -6.17
C SER A 41 10.87 -21.44 -5.08
N MET A 42 9.74 -20.84 -5.45
CA MET A 42 8.93 -19.89 -4.68
C MET A 42 8.12 -20.51 -3.53
N THR A 43 8.00 -21.85 -3.47
CA THR A 43 6.98 -22.54 -2.65
C THR A 43 7.52 -23.29 -1.43
N SER A 44 8.82 -23.27 -1.17
CA SER A 44 9.41 -23.93 0.01
C SER A 44 10.42 -23.03 0.69
N VAL A 45 10.29 -22.86 2.01
CA VAL A 45 11.30 -22.17 2.83
C VAL A 45 12.67 -22.81 2.53
N PRO A 46 13.62 -22.04 1.98
CA PRO A 46 14.93 -22.54 1.62
C PRO A 46 15.62 -23.28 2.76
N LYS A 47 16.12 -24.49 2.50
CA LYS A 47 17.01 -25.21 3.45
C LYS A 47 18.15 -24.32 3.99
N PRO A 48 18.80 -23.46 3.17
CA PRO A 48 19.75 -22.46 3.65
C PRO A 48 19.25 -21.56 4.79
N LEU A 49 18.01 -21.05 4.72
CA LEU A 49 17.45 -20.20 5.78
C LEU A 49 17.24 -20.98 7.08
N LYS A 50 16.84 -22.25 6.99
CA LYS A 50 16.75 -23.13 8.18
C LYS A 50 18.11 -23.32 8.87
N PHE A 51 19.21 -23.26 8.12
CA PHE A 51 20.56 -23.33 8.70
C PHE A 51 21.05 -22.00 9.29
N LEU A 52 20.46 -20.86 8.87
CA LEU A 52 20.77 -19.56 9.46
C LEU A 52 20.00 -19.28 10.75
N GLN A 53 18.90 -19.99 11.01
CA GLN A 53 18.07 -19.82 12.20
C GLN A 53 18.87 -19.77 13.53
N PRO A 54 19.85 -20.68 13.80
CA PRO A 54 20.61 -20.63 15.07
C PRO A 54 21.52 -19.41 15.21
N HIS A 55 21.90 -18.78 14.10
CA HIS A 55 22.81 -17.63 14.05
C HIS A 55 22.08 -16.29 14.03
N TYR A 56 20.77 -16.29 13.73
CA TYR A 56 19.96 -15.07 13.64
C TYR A 56 20.00 -14.20 14.92
N PRO A 57 19.91 -14.75 16.15
CA PRO A 57 20.02 -13.94 17.37
C PRO A 57 21.37 -13.22 17.51
N GLY A 58 22.46 -13.87 17.08
CA GLY A 58 23.79 -13.26 17.10
C GLY A 58 23.94 -12.16 16.04
N LEU A 59 23.35 -12.34 14.87
CA LEU A 59 23.30 -11.32 13.82
C LEU A 59 22.45 -10.11 14.26
N GLN A 60 21.33 -10.34 14.95
CA GLN A 60 20.49 -9.28 15.49
C GLN A 60 21.23 -8.44 16.54
N ALA A 61 21.93 -9.09 17.49
CA ALA A 61 22.74 -8.38 18.48
C ALA A 61 23.88 -7.56 17.83
N LEU A 62 24.48 -8.06 16.75
CA LEU A 62 25.51 -7.33 16.00
C LEU A 62 24.91 -6.16 15.20
N TYR A 63 23.74 -6.36 14.62
CA TYR A 63 22.99 -5.30 13.92
C TYR A 63 22.64 -4.15 14.87
N GLU A 64 22.28 -4.45 16.12
CA GLU A 64 22.02 -3.44 17.13
C GLU A 64 23.26 -2.64 17.55
N THR A 65 24.45 -3.25 17.54
CA THR A 65 25.71 -2.57 17.89
C THR A 65 26.35 -1.79 16.75
N TRP A 66 25.98 -2.05 15.49
CA TRP A 66 26.51 -1.34 14.34
C TRP A 66 25.95 0.10 14.31
N SER A 67 26.83 1.11 14.30
CA SER A 67 26.48 2.54 14.37
C SER A 67 26.21 3.20 13.01
N GLU A 68 26.20 2.46 11.90
CA GLU A 68 25.79 3.01 10.61
C GLU A 68 24.27 3.24 10.59
N ASP A 69 23.83 4.26 9.85
CA ASP A 69 22.42 4.64 9.75
C ASP A 69 21.56 3.40 9.43
N LYS A 70 20.68 2.98 10.34
CA LYS A 70 20.01 1.66 10.27
C LYS A 70 18.75 1.63 9.40
N GLY A 71 18.39 2.74 8.77
CA GLY A 71 17.13 2.85 8.04
C GLY A 71 17.20 2.17 6.68
N THR A 72 16.50 1.04 6.53
CA THR A 72 16.32 0.37 5.23
C THR A 72 15.74 1.35 4.21
N LEU A 73 14.73 2.11 4.65
CA LEU A 73 14.10 3.18 3.89
C LEU A 73 15.06 4.33 3.58
N ARG A 74 15.77 4.84 4.58
CA ARG A 74 16.72 5.95 4.38
C ARG A 74 17.79 5.62 3.35
N TYR A 75 18.37 4.42 3.37
CA TYR A 75 19.33 4.01 2.34
C TYR A 75 18.71 3.96 0.96
N ARG A 76 17.47 3.50 0.84
CA ARG A 76 16.77 3.46 -0.46
C ARG A 76 16.46 4.85 -0.98
N LEU A 77 15.98 5.75 -0.14
CA LEU A 77 15.69 7.15 -0.52
C LEU A 77 16.98 7.91 -0.85
N LEU A 78 18.06 7.68 -0.08
CA LEU A 78 19.38 8.25 -0.35
C LEU A 78 19.96 7.70 -1.66
N PHE A 79 19.80 6.41 -1.92
CA PHE A 79 20.22 5.80 -3.17
C PHE A 79 19.41 6.36 -4.36
N ALA A 80 18.08 6.48 -4.22
CA ALA A 80 17.21 7.04 -5.25
C ALA A 80 17.54 8.52 -5.55
N SER A 81 17.87 9.32 -4.54
CA SER A 81 18.26 10.73 -4.73
C SER A 81 19.64 10.90 -5.35
N LEU A 82 20.57 9.97 -5.08
CA LEU A 82 21.92 9.97 -5.67
C LEU A 82 21.97 9.38 -7.09
N CYS A 83 21.00 8.54 -7.47
CA CYS A 83 20.91 7.96 -8.80
C CYS A 83 20.05 8.84 -9.73
N PRO A 84 20.61 9.44 -10.78
CA PRO A 84 19.81 10.19 -11.75
C PRO A 84 18.82 9.27 -12.47
N ALA A 85 17.63 9.79 -12.80
CA ALA A 85 16.51 9.09 -13.45
C ALA A 85 16.84 8.40 -14.81
N SER A 86 18.08 8.56 -15.31
CA SER A 86 18.60 7.96 -16.54
C SER A 86 19.45 6.69 -16.32
N SER A 87 19.77 6.31 -15.08
CA SER A 87 20.39 5.02 -14.80
C SER A 87 19.31 3.95 -14.59
N SER A 88 19.51 2.77 -15.15
CA SER A 88 18.61 1.60 -15.17
C SER A 88 17.74 1.45 -13.91
N PRO A 89 16.48 0.96 -14.04
CA PRO A 89 15.59 0.77 -12.91
C PRO A 89 16.32 0.03 -11.80
N ILE A 90 16.31 0.66 -10.63
CA ILE A 90 16.91 0.19 -9.40
C ILE A 90 16.36 -1.21 -9.17
N SER A 91 17.16 -2.23 -9.52
CA SER A 91 16.95 -3.68 -9.33
C SER A 91 15.49 -4.04 -9.06
N GLU A 92 14.74 -4.57 -10.03
CA GLU A 92 13.28 -4.83 -9.91
C GLU A 92 12.83 -5.29 -8.51
N PRO A 93 11.66 -4.85 -7.98
CA PRO A 93 11.15 -5.28 -6.68
C PRO A 93 11.18 -6.79 -6.44
N GLY A 94 11.01 -7.58 -7.52
CA GLY A 94 11.22 -9.04 -7.58
C GLY A 94 12.53 -9.53 -6.96
N SER A 95 13.57 -8.71 -7.02
CA SER A 95 14.91 -8.98 -6.53
C SER A 95 15.11 -8.60 -5.05
N TRP A 96 14.19 -7.90 -4.41
CA TRP A 96 14.38 -7.47 -3.01
C TRP A 96 14.01 -8.56 -2.00
N GLY A 97 13.13 -9.48 -2.41
CA GLY A 97 12.60 -10.52 -1.54
C GLY A 97 11.39 -10.03 -0.77
N TYR A 98 10.39 -10.91 -0.62
CA TYR A 98 9.08 -10.56 -0.11
C TYR A 98 9.11 -9.90 1.28
N GLU A 99 9.81 -10.51 2.24
CA GLU A 99 9.92 -9.99 3.61
C GLU A 99 10.55 -8.60 3.66
N TYR A 100 11.57 -8.35 2.84
CA TYR A 100 12.21 -7.03 2.79
C TYR A 100 11.23 -5.96 2.29
N VAL A 101 10.43 -6.26 1.26
CA VAL A 101 9.43 -5.31 0.74
C VAL A 101 8.38 -5.00 1.79
N ARG A 102 7.95 -6.01 2.56
CA ARG A 102 7.00 -5.82 3.66
C ARG A 102 7.56 -4.95 4.79
N HIS A 103 8.82 -5.15 5.18
CA HIS A 103 9.47 -4.30 6.19
C HIS A 103 9.65 -2.87 5.65
N LEU A 104 10.05 -2.72 4.39
CA LEU A 104 10.18 -1.42 3.75
C LEU A 104 8.84 -0.69 3.66
N ALA A 105 7.74 -1.38 3.37
CA ALA A 105 6.39 -0.82 3.34
C ALA A 105 5.99 -0.29 4.74
N ALA A 106 6.24 -1.07 5.79
CA ALA A 106 5.97 -0.64 7.17
C ALA A 106 6.81 0.59 7.57
N GLU A 107 8.12 0.57 7.30
CA GLU A 107 9.00 1.73 7.55
C GLU A 107 8.50 2.97 6.77
N LEU A 108 7.98 2.79 5.55
CA LEU A 108 7.49 3.88 4.70
C LEU A 108 6.23 4.53 5.27
N GLY A 109 5.27 3.73 5.71
CA GLY A 109 4.04 4.21 6.34
C GLY A 109 4.33 4.94 7.66
N GLU A 110 5.16 4.35 8.52
CA GLU A 110 5.56 4.95 9.80
C GLU A 110 6.29 6.29 9.58
N GLU A 111 7.29 6.32 8.69
CA GLU A 111 8.06 7.53 8.42
C GLU A 111 7.21 8.62 7.75
N TYR A 112 6.29 8.25 6.86
CA TYR A 112 5.34 9.20 6.26
C TYR A 112 4.41 9.81 7.31
N GLY A 113 3.83 8.97 8.17
CA GLY A 113 2.94 9.39 9.25
C GLY A 113 3.63 10.34 10.23
N VAL A 114 4.88 10.04 10.61
CA VAL A 114 5.66 10.89 11.51
C VAL A 114 6.05 12.22 10.84
N ARG A 115 6.54 12.18 9.60
CA ARG A 115 7.10 13.37 8.92
C ARG A 115 6.06 14.31 8.35
N PHE A 116 4.95 13.79 7.82
CA PHE A 116 3.98 14.57 7.06
C PHE A 116 2.63 14.71 7.77
N LEU A 117 2.21 13.70 8.53
CA LEU A 117 0.93 13.74 9.27
C LEU A 117 1.11 14.18 10.74
N GLY A 118 2.35 14.25 11.23
CA GLY A 118 2.65 14.66 12.60
C GLY A 118 2.20 13.64 13.66
N LEU A 119 2.00 12.38 13.26
CA LEU A 119 1.72 11.27 14.16
C LEU A 119 2.99 11.02 15.00
N LYS A 120 2.91 11.23 16.31
CA LYS A 120 4.05 10.94 17.21
C LYS A 120 4.15 9.43 17.37
N GLU A 121 5.36 8.87 17.30
CA GLU A 121 5.61 7.48 17.68
C GLU A 121 5.08 7.23 19.10
N GLU A 122 3.97 6.53 19.25
CA GLU A 122 3.71 5.79 20.48
C GLU A 122 4.62 4.57 20.45
N VAL A 123 5.84 4.73 20.95
CA VAL A 123 6.70 3.59 21.26
C VAL A 123 6.04 2.82 22.40
N VAL A 124 5.11 1.92 22.05
CA VAL A 124 4.58 0.93 22.98
C VAL A 124 5.69 -0.08 23.23
N LYS A 125 6.53 0.22 24.23
CA LYS A 125 7.36 -0.81 24.86
C LYS A 125 6.43 -1.86 25.47
N PRO A 126 6.58 -3.16 25.18
CA PRO A 126 5.77 -4.18 25.82
C PRO A 126 6.19 -4.28 27.29
N GLY A 127 5.40 -3.69 28.16
CA GLY A 127 5.52 -3.80 29.61
C GLY A 127 6.23 -2.61 30.26
N GLU A 128 5.45 -1.68 30.78
CA GLU A 128 5.67 -1.06 32.09
C GLU A 128 4.47 -0.19 32.46
N THR A 129 3.77 -0.61 33.52
CA THR A 129 2.79 0.16 34.27
C THR A 129 3.37 1.50 34.74
N GLU A 130 2.51 2.51 34.79
CA GLU A 130 2.71 3.86 35.32
C GLU A 130 3.76 3.98 36.45
N ALA A 131 4.85 4.69 36.18
CA ALA A 131 5.59 5.47 37.18
C ALA A 131 6.48 6.51 36.48
N LYS A 132 6.35 7.78 36.91
CA LYS A 132 7.26 8.88 36.54
C LYS A 132 8.65 8.61 37.12
N GLU A 133 9.71 8.79 36.34
CA GLU A 133 10.87 9.63 36.70
C GLU A 133 11.92 9.72 35.57
N GLU A 134 12.25 10.97 35.25
CA GLU A 134 13.46 11.54 34.65
C GLU A 134 14.48 10.59 33.98
N ALA A 135 14.43 10.52 32.65
CA ALA A 135 15.53 10.02 31.83
C ALA A 135 16.14 11.17 31.01
N LYS A 136 17.46 11.31 31.15
CA LYS A 136 18.33 12.30 30.50
C LYS A 136 18.01 12.45 29.01
N LYS A 137 17.74 13.70 28.62
CA LYS A 137 17.61 14.19 27.26
C LYS A 137 18.94 13.94 26.52
N ALA A 138 19.05 12.84 25.79
CA ALA A 138 19.99 12.74 24.69
C ALA A 138 19.46 13.65 23.58
N GLU A 139 20.27 14.61 23.14
CA GLU A 139 19.94 15.47 22.01
C GLU A 139 19.70 14.57 20.78
N PRO A 140 18.56 14.70 20.08
CA PRO A 140 18.36 14.00 18.82
C PRO A 140 19.39 14.55 17.84
N VAL A 141 20.17 13.66 17.24
CA VAL A 141 20.99 13.99 16.07
C VAL A 141 20.00 14.43 14.98
N GLU A 142 20.01 15.72 14.62
CA GLU A 142 19.25 16.24 13.48
C GLU A 142 19.84 15.66 12.19
N VAL A 143 19.36 14.49 11.84
CA VAL A 143 19.59 13.88 10.54
C VAL A 143 18.77 14.67 9.51
N GLU A 144 19.41 15.21 8.49
CA GLU A 144 18.70 15.87 7.38
C GLU A 144 17.64 14.91 6.79
N PRO A 145 16.40 15.38 6.58
CA PRO A 145 15.35 14.53 6.03
C PRO A 145 15.71 14.14 4.61
N VAL A 146 15.99 12.86 4.40
CA VAL A 146 16.29 12.29 3.08
C VAL A 146 14.97 11.94 2.38
N GLY A 147 14.83 12.40 1.13
CA GLY A 147 13.70 12.08 0.25
C GLY A 147 12.56 13.10 0.33
N THR A 148 11.94 13.36 -0.82
CA THR A 148 10.74 14.20 -0.95
C THR A 148 9.46 13.37 -0.79
N ILE A 149 8.32 14.03 -0.57
CA ILE A 149 6.99 13.36 -0.53
C ILE A 149 6.75 12.51 -1.79
N ASP A 150 7.19 13.01 -2.95
CA ASP A 150 6.99 12.31 -4.21
C ASP A 150 7.87 11.07 -4.32
N ASP A 151 9.07 11.07 -3.73
CA ASP A 151 9.95 9.89 -3.68
C ASP A 151 9.32 8.78 -2.82
N PHE A 152 8.69 9.14 -1.69
CA PHE A 152 7.95 8.20 -0.86
C PHE A 152 6.79 7.57 -1.62
N ARG A 153 5.98 8.41 -2.28
CA ARG A 153 4.83 7.95 -3.07
C ARG A 153 5.26 7.07 -4.25
N ALA A 154 6.36 7.42 -4.93
CA ALA A 154 6.91 6.59 -6.00
C ALA A 154 7.37 5.22 -5.49
N LEU A 155 8.08 5.19 -4.35
CA LEU A 155 8.52 3.95 -3.73
C LEU A 155 7.34 3.10 -3.23
N ALA A 156 6.30 3.72 -2.67
CA ALA A 156 5.07 3.03 -2.29
C ALA A 156 4.41 2.36 -3.49
N MET A 157 4.36 3.03 -4.65
CA MET A 157 3.79 2.45 -5.87
C MET A 157 4.61 1.24 -6.36
N GLU A 158 5.94 1.28 -6.26
CA GLU A 158 6.80 0.13 -6.56
C GLU A 158 6.54 -1.06 -5.61
N CYS A 159 6.45 -0.78 -4.30
CA CYS A 159 6.14 -1.78 -3.28
C CYS A 159 4.74 -2.36 -3.47
N ALA A 160 3.72 -1.53 -3.67
CA ALA A 160 2.35 -1.95 -3.91
C ALA A 160 2.22 -2.81 -5.16
N THR A 161 2.90 -2.44 -6.25
CA THR A 161 2.97 -3.26 -7.47
C THR A 161 3.52 -4.65 -7.16
N PHE A 162 4.62 -4.74 -6.40
CA PHE A 162 5.19 -6.02 -6.01
C PHE A 162 4.24 -6.85 -5.14
N LEU A 163 3.59 -6.23 -4.15
CA LEU A 163 2.66 -6.89 -3.23
C LEU A 163 1.46 -7.47 -3.98
N LEU A 164 0.87 -6.72 -4.91
CA LEU A 164 -0.21 -7.19 -5.79
C LEU A 164 0.20 -8.42 -6.61
N HIS A 165 1.42 -8.43 -7.17
CA HIS A 165 1.93 -9.60 -7.92
C HIS A 165 2.16 -10.83 -7.04
N HIS A 166 2.30 -10.66 -5.73
CA HIS A 166 2.54 -11.74 -4.77
C HIS A 166 1.32 -12.06 -3.90
N ASN A 167 0.11 -11.70 -4.36
CA ASN A 167 -1.16 -11.98 -3.66
C ASN A 167 -1.25 -11.38 -2.25
N ALA A 168 -0.64 -10.21 -2.08
CA ALA A 168 -0.69 -9.41 -0.86
C ALA A 168 -1.49 -8.12 -1.11
N GLU A 169 -2.70 -8.27 -1.68
CA GLU A 169 -3.57 -7.15 -2.00
C GLU A 169 -3.96 -6.30 -0.78
N PRO A 170 -4.26 -6.87 0.41
CA PRO A 170 -4.52 -6.07 1.62
C PRO A 170 -3.34 -5.18 2.00
N ASP A 171 -2.13 -5.76 2.08
CA ASP A 171 -0.90 -5.05 2.43
C ASP A 171 -0.62 -3.91 1.43
N ALA A 172 -0.93 -4.10 0.14
CA ALA A 172 -0.78 -3.06 -0.87
C ALA A 172 -1.77 -1.90 -0.70
N VAL A 173 -3.04 -2.20 -0.35
CA VAL A 173 -4.07 -1.19 -0.10
C VAL A 173 -3.73 -0.38 1.14
N ASP A 174 -3.35 -1.05 2.23
CA ASP A 174 -3.00 -0.41 3.50
C ASP A 174 -1.81 0.55 3.31
N LEU A 175 -0.75 0.10 2.63
CA LEU A 175 0.39 0.96 2.30
C LEU A 175 -0.01 2.22 1.53
N LEU A 176 -0.87 2.09 0.52
CA LEU A 176 -1.29 3.26 -0.26
C LEU A 176 -2.23 4.19 0.51
N GLU A 177 -2.98 3.67 1.48
CA GLU A 177 -3.82 4.45 2.38
C GLU A 177 -2.97 5.23 3.39
N GLU A 178 -1.96 4.60 3.99
CA GLU A 178 -1.01 5.25 4.91
C GLU A 178 -0.28 6.43 4.26
N LEU A 179 -0.01 6.35 2.94
CA LEU A 179 0.60 7.44 2.16
C LEU A 179 -0.41 8.41 1.52
N GLU A 180 -1.69 8.32 1.87
CA GLU A 180 -2.80 9.15 1.35
C GLU A 180 -2.91 9.15 -0.19
N ILE A 181 -2.60 8.02 -0.84
CA ILE A 181 -2.63 7.84 -2.29
C ILE A 181 -3.40 6.59 -2.72
N ALA A 182 -4.35 6.12 -1.89
CA ALA A 182 -5.17 4.95 -2.16
C ALA A 182 -5.96 5.03 -3.48
N ASP A 183 -6.20 6.23 -4.01
CA ASP A 183 -6.87 6.46 -5.30
C ASP A 183 -6.05 5.98 -6.51
N ARG A 184 -4.72 5.89 -6.37
CA ARG A 184 -3.80 5.43 -7.43
C ARG A 184 -3.80 3.93 -7.62
N ILE A 185 -4.40 3.16 -6.71
CA ILE A 185 -4.44 1.69 -6.82
C ILE A 185 -5.13 1.22 -8.10
N LYS A 186 -6.06 2.02 -8.65
CA LYS A 186 -6.73 1.74 -9.93
C LYS A 186 -5.76 1.58 -11.11
N ASP A 187 -4.57 2.20 -11.03
CA ASP A 187 -3.56 2.16 -12.08
C ASP A 187 -2.67 0.91 -11.97
N LEU A 188 -2.70 0.21 -10.84
CA LEU A 188 -1.88 -0.98 -10.55
C LEU A 188 -2.64 -2.30 -10.70
N VAL A 189 -3.97 -2.23 -10.68
CA VAL A 189 -4.85 -3.38 -10.60
C VAL A 189 -5.08 -4.01 -11.98
N ASP A 190 -5.04 -5.34 -12.04
CA ASP A 190 -5.30 -6.15 -13.23
C ASP A 190 -6.61 -6.97 -13.11
N ASP A 191 -6.94 -7.73 -14.16
CA ASP A 191 -8.15 -8.59 -14.19
C ASP A 191 -8.17 -9.69 -13.11
N ASN A 192 -7.02 -10.06 -12.52
CA ASN A 192 -6.94 -11.10 -11.51
C ASN A 192 -7.05 -10.53 -10.08
N THR A 193 -6.50 -9.33 -9.87
CA THR A 193 -6.37 -8.70 -8.54
C THR A 193 -7.55 -7.80 -8.20
N PHE A 194 -8.22 -7.18 -9.19
CA PHE A 194 -9.27 -6.17 -8.93
C PHE A 194 -10.39 -6.68 -8.01
N GLY A 195 -10.74 -7.96 -8.14
CA GLY A 195 -11.81 -8.57 -7.36
C GLY A 195 -11.49 -8.58 -5.86
N LEU A 196 -10.25 -8.91 -5.49
CA LEU A 196 -9.79 -8.97 -4.10
C LEU A 196 -9.55 -7.57 -3.53
N VAL A 197 -8.90 -6.70 -4.30
CA VAL A 197 -8.67 -5.30 -3.93
C VAL A 197 -9.99 -4.59 -3.62
N CYS A 198 -10.97 -4.64 -4.55
CA CYS A 198 -12.26 -4.00 -4.33
C CYS A 198 -13.00 -4.58 -3.13
N GLN A 199 -12.95 -5.90 -2.91
CA GLN A 199 -13.58 -6.52 -1.74
C GLN A 199 -12.94 -6.06 -0.43
N TYR A 200 -11.62 -5.96 -0.40
CA TYR A 200 -10.89 -5.49 0.77
C TYR A 200 -11.22 -4.03 1.07
N MET A 201 -11.08 -3.13 0.07
CA MET A 201 -11.43 -1.72 0.22
C MET A 201 -12.87 -1.53 0.71
N LEU A 202 -13.84 -2.26 0.14
CA LEU A 202 -15.25 -2.16 0.56
C LEU A 202 -15.49 -2.63 2.01
N ARG A 203 -14.68 -3.55 2.53
CA ARG A 203 -14.73 -3.93 3.95
C ARG A 203 -14.16 -2.82 4.83
N CYS A 204 -13.09 -2.16 4.37
CA CYS A 204 -12.45 -1.06 5.08
C CYS A 204 -13.30 0.21 5.13
N VAL A 205 -14.22 0.45 4.18
CA VAL A 205 -15.10 1.64 4.16
C VAL A 205 -15.80 1.90 5.49
N ASN A 206 -16.22 0.86 6.23
CA ASN A 206 -16.91 1.03 7.52
C ASN A 206 -15.97 1.37 8.69
N LEU A 207 -14.66 1.26 8.47
CA LEU A 207 -13.60 1.53 9.45
C LEU A 207 -12.98 2.91 9.24
N LEU A 208 -13.18 3.52 8.07
CA LEU A 208 -12.59 4.79 7.69
C LEU A 208 -13.53 5.96 8.02
N PRO A 209 -13.01 7.09 8.54
CA PRO A 209 -13.79 8.32 8.65
C PRO A 209 -13.94 9.02 7.28
N PRO A 210 -14.94 9.89 7.11
CA PRO A 210 -14.94 10.86 6.02
C PRO A 210 -13.76 11.83 6.14
N PRO A 211 -13.01 12.09 5.05
CA PRO A 211 -13.34 11.87 3.63
C PRO A 211 -12.85 10.54 3.00
N ASP A 212 -12.11 9.72 3.74
CA ASP A 212 -11.38 8.57 3.18
C ASP A 212 -12.31 7.42 2.80
N ASP A 213 -13.41 7.24 3.54
CA ASP A 213 -14.48 6.30 3.21
C ASP A 213 -15.08 6.57 1.81
N LEU A 214 -15.35 7.85 1.50
CA LEU A 214 -15.85 8.30 0.21
C LEU A 214 -14.80 8.19 -0.88
N ALA A 215 -13.52 8.45 -0.56
CA ALA A 215 -12.42 8.24 -1.49
C ALA A 215 -12.31 6.76 -1.88
N PHE A 216 -12.38 5.85 -0.91
CA PHE A 216 -12.39 4.39 -1.17
C PHE A 216 -13.57 4.00 -2.06
N LEU A 217 -14.78 4.45 -1.75
CA LEU A 217 -15.97 4.15 -2.54
C LEU A 217 -15.85 4.65 -4.00
N ARG A 218 -15.29 5.86 -4.20
CA ARG A 218 -15.05 6.42 -5.54
C ARG A 218 -13.99 5.63 -6.31
N THR A 219 -12.90 5.25 -5.66
CA THR A 219 -11.83 4.46 -6.30
C THR A 219 -12.34 3.08 -6.71
N VAL A 220 -13.06 2.39 -5.83
CA VAL A 220 -13.67 1.09 -6.14
C VAL A 220 -14.70 1.20 -7.26
N HIS A 221 -15.50 2.27 -7.28
CA HIS A 221 -16.42 2.55 -8.38
C HIS A 221 -15.69 2.63 -9.72
N VAL A 222 -14.61 3.40 -9.80
CA VAL A 222 -13.80 3.56 -11.02
C VAL A 222 -13.25 2.21 -11.49
N ILE A 223 -12.72 1.39 -10.58
CA ILE A 223 -12.20 0.06 -10.90
C ILE A 223 -13.33 -0.83 -11.45
N TYR A 224 -14.48 -0.91 -10.79
CA TYR A 224 -15.61 -1.71 -11.29
C TYR A 224 -16.16 -1.22 -12.63
N ALA A 225 -16.20 0.09 -12.86
CA ALA A 225 -16.60 0.65 -14.15
C ALA A 225 -15.62 0.25 -15.27
N HIS A 226 -14.31 0.31 -14.99
CA HIS A 226 -13.25 -0.10 -15.92
C HIS A 226 -13.36 -1.58 -16.30
N HIS A 227 -13.56 -2.48 -15.33
CA HIS A 227 -13.72 -3.93 -15.57
C HIS A 227 -15.16 -4.34 -15.96
N HIS A 228 -16.00 -3.40 -16.41
CA HIS A 228 -17.36 -3.63 -16.89
C HIS A 228 -18.30 -4.34 -15.87
N LYS A 229 -18.05 -4.17 -14.58
CA LYS A 229 -18.91 -4.65 -13.48
C LYS A 229 -19.99 -3.62 -13.17
N PHE A 230 -20.83 -3.32 -14.17
CA PHE A 230 -21.83 -2.25 -14.10
C PHE A 230 -22.82 -2.35 -12.92
N PRO A 231 -23.36 -3.53 -12.55
CA PRO A 231 -24.25 -3.63 -11.39
C PRO A 231 -23.56 -3.23 -10.08
N GLN A 232 -22.31 -3.65 -9.89
CA GLN A 232 -21.50 -3.29 -8.72
C GLN A 232 -21.19 -1.80 -8.72
N ALA A 233 -20.71 -1.25 -9.85
CA ALA A 233 -20.46 0.18 -9.98
C ALA A 233 -21.70 1.01 -9.65
N LEU A 234 -22.85 0.67 -10.24
CA LEU A 234 -24.11 1.38 -9.98
C LEU A 234 -24.52 1.32 -8.50
N SER A 235 -24.33 0.18 -7.84
CA SER A 235 -24.62 0.06 -6.40
C SER A 235 -23.78 0.99 -5.54
N LEU A 236 -22.53 1.25 -5.93
CA LEU A 236 -21.65 2.21 -5.26
C LEU A 236 -22.05 3.65 -5.58
N SER A 237 -22.47 3.94 -6.81
CA SER A 237 -23.00 5.25 -7.19
C SER A 237 -24.26 5.63 -6.41
N ILE A 238 -25.14 4.66 -6.16
CA ILE A 238 -26.32 4.84 -5.29
C ILE A 238 -25.85 5.15 -3.85
N ARG A 239 -24.87 4.41 -3.32
CA ARG A 239 -24.32 4.65 -1.97
C ARG A 239 -23.66 6.02 -1.84
N LEU A 240 -22.94 6.47 -2.86
CA LEU A 240 -22.30 7.80 -2.93
C LEU A 240 -23.32 8.93 -3.08
N GLY A 241 -24.56 8.63 -3.48
CA GLY A 241 -25.64 9.63 -3.60
C GLY A 241 -25.45 10.65 -4.72
N GLY A 242 -24.66 10.34 -5.76
CA GLY A 242 -24.36 11.26 -6.86
C GLY A 242 -25.26 11.05 -8.08
N PRO A 243 -26.23 11.95 -8.39
CA PRO A 243 -27.15 11.77 -9.52
C PRO A 243 -26.44 11.66 -10.87
N ALA A 244 -25.39 12.47 -11.07
CA ALA A 244 -24.59 12.45 -12.30
C ALA A 244 -23.88 11.11 -12.51
N LEU A 245 -23.33 10.52 -11.45
CA LEU A 245 -22.61 9.24 -11.49
C LEU A 245 -23.58 8.08 -11.77
N ILE A 246 -24.73 8.07 -11.10
CA ILE A 246 -25.81 7.10 -11.35
C ILE A 246 -26.27 7.14 -12.81
N ARG A 247 -26.44 8.35 -13.35
CA ARG A 247 -26.83 8.54 -14.74
C ARG A 247 -25.75 8.06 -15.72
N GLN A 248 -24.49 8.31 -15.41
CA GLN A 248 -23.36 7.84 -16.20
C GLN A 248 -23.34 6.30 -16.23
N ASP A 249 -23.43 5.64 -15.07
CA ASP A 249 -23.40 4.19 -14.95
C ASP A 249 -24.58 3.52 -15.64
N PHE A 250 -25.78 4.08 -15.51
CA PHE A 250 -26.98 3.57 -16.17
C PHE A 250 -26.86 3.59 -17.71
N ASN A 251 -26.15 4.59 -18.25
CA ASN A 251 -25.97 4.77 -19.69
C ASN A 251 -24.72 4.06 -20.25
N ALA A 252 -23.77 3.67 -19.40
CA ALA A 252 -22.52 3.02 -19.79
C ALA A 252 -22.68 1.69 -20.57
N PRO A 253 -23.56 0.74 -20.18
CA PRO A 253 -23.66 -0.52 -20.92
C PRO A 253 -24.40 -0.33 -22.25
N ALA A 254 -23.85 -0.88 -23.33
CA ALA A 254 -24.50 -0.88 -24.65
C ALA A 254 -25.69 -1.86 -24.75
N SER A 255 -25.68 -2.95 -23.96
CA SER A 255 -26.68 -4.01 -24.06
C SER A 255 -28.00 -3.64 -23.35
N LEU A 256 -29.12 -3.84 -24.06
CA LEU A 256 -30.45 -3.53 -23.53
C LEU A 256 -30.84 -4.43 -22.34
N LEU A 257 -30.38 -5.68 -22.34
CA LEU A 257 -30.61 -6.60 -21.22
C LEU A 257 -29.97 -6.07 -19.93
N MET A 258 -28.71 -5.61 -20.01
CA MET A 258 -28.02 -5.04 -18.86
C MET A 258 -28.71 -3.76 -18.41
N LYS A 259 -29.11 -2.85 -19.32
CA LYS A 259 -29.89 -1.66 -18.95
C LYS A 259 -31.19 -1.98 -18.23
N ARG A 260 -31.92 -3.02 -18.65
CA ARG A 260 -33.12 -3.50 -17.94
C ARG A 260 -32.79 -3.99 -16.53
N GLN A 261 -31.70 -4.73 -16.37
CA GLN A 261 -31.24 -5.18 -15.05
C GLN A 261 -30.86 -4.00 -14.15
N LEU A 262 -30.12 -3.02 -14.67
CA LEU A 262 -29.76 -1.80 -13.93
C LEU A 262 -31.00 -0.98 -13.57
N ALA A 263 -31.99 -0.88 -14.47
CA ALA A 263 -33.26 -0.20 -14.18
C ALA A 263 -34.01 -0.86 -13.00
N LEU A 264 -34.00 -2.19 -12.92
CA LEU A 264 -34.60 -2.91 -11.79
C LEU A 264 -33.85 -2.63 -10.48
N LEU A 265 -32.52 -2.54 -10.51
CA LEU A 265 -31.73 -2.16 -9.33
C LEU A 265 -32.08 -0.74 -8.86
N LEU A 266 -32.19 0.22 -9.77
CA LEU A 266 -32.57 1.60 -9.46
C LEU A 266 -33.99 1.70 -8.90
N ALA A 267 -34.93 0.98 -9.51
CA ALA A 267 -36.31 0.93 -9.05
C ALA A 267 -36.40 0.35 -7.63
N HIS A 268 -35.64 -0.71 -7.36
CA HIS A 268 -35.59 -1.32 -6.02
C HIS A 268 -34.95 -0.37 -4.98
N ALA A 269 -33.91 0.36 -5.38
CA ALA A 269 -33.28 1.38 -4.54
C ALA A 269 -34.10 2.69 -4.44
N GLN A 270 -35.29 2.76 -5.06
CA GLN A 270 -36.17 3.93 -5.07
C GLN A 270 -35.49 5.22 -5.58
N VAL A 271 -34.56 5.07 -6.54
CA VAL A 271 -33.88 6.23 -7.13
C VAL A 271 -34.88 7.03 -7.98
N PRO A 272 -35.00 8.35 -7.79
CA PRO A 272 -35.89 9.20 -8.58
C PRO A 272 -35.54 9.14 -10.06
N LYS A 273 -36.56 9.05 -10.92
CA LYS A 273 -36.36 8.97 -12.38
C LYS A 273 -35.70 10.22 -12.94
N GLU A 274 -35.89 11.37 -12.28
CA GLU A 274 -35.37 12.68 -12.65
C GLU A 274 -33.85 12.67 -12.71
N TRP A 275 -33.20 11.80 -11.93
CA TRP A 275 -31.75 11.66 -11.91
C TRP A 275 -31.19 11.06 -13.21
N LEU A 276 -32.03 10.38 -14.00
CA LEU A 276 -31.64 9.81 -15.30
C LEU A 276 -31.86 10.78 -16.46
N GLU A 277 -32.64 11.83 -16.25
CA GLU A 277 -32.95 12.83 -17.27
C GLU A 277 -31.74 13.76 -17.52
N PRO A 278 -31.53 14.24 -18.77
CA PRO A 278 -30.60 15.32 -19.01
C PRO A 278 -30.95 16.54 -18.16
N PRO A 279 -29.95 17.27 -17.62
CA PRO A 279 -30.23 18.56 -17.01
C PRO A 279 -30.91 19.40 -18.09
N SER A 280 -32.17 19.75 -17.84
CA SER A 280 -32.92 20.64 -18.71
C SER A 280 -32.12 21.94 -18.81
N SER A 281 -31.80 22.36 -20.03
CA SER A 281 -31.07 23.60 -20.31
C SER A 281 -31.91 24.85 -20.05
N GLU A 282 -32.79 24.82 -19.06
CA GLU A 282 -33.78 25.85 -18.76
C GLU A 282 -33.79 26.14 -17.25
N HIS A 283 -32.72 26.79 -16.81
CA HIS A 283 -32.81 27.76 -15.72
C HIS A 283 -32.55 29.15 -16.29
N GLY A 284 -33.45 29.54 -17.20
CA GLY A 284 -33.72 30.91 -17.58
C GLY A 284 -35.23 31.11 -17.47
N MET A 285 -35.62 32.12 -16.70
CA MET A 285 -36.97 32.57 -16.40
C MET A 285 -37.73 31.84 -15.28
N GLU A 286 -37.70 32.49 -14.12
CA GLU A 286 -38.73 32.44 -13.09
C GLU A 286 -40.12 32.56 -13.73
N ASP A 287 -41.02 31.61 -13.46
CA ASP A 287 -42.45 31.87 -13.48
C ASP A 287 -43.04 31.53 -12.11
N ALA A 288 -42.86 32.50 -11.21
CA ALA A 288 -43.64 32.68 -10.02
C ALA A 288 -45.09 33.06 -10.37
N SER A 289 -45.88 32.16 -10.97
CA SER A 289 -47.34 32.34 -11.02
C SER A 289 -48.11 31.08 -11.42
N SER A 290 -48.21 30.10 -10.53
CA SER A 290 -49.46 29.31 -10.45
C SER A 290 -49.67 28.81 -9.03
N SER A 291 -49.98 29.77 -8.16
CA SER A 291 -50.66 29.50 -6.90
C SER A 291 -51.98 28.78 -7.16
N SER A 292 -52.29 27.82 -6.29
CA SER A 292 -53.65 27.43 -5.91
C SER A 292 -54.53 26.75 -6.97
N ARG A 293 -54.63 25.42 -6.92
CA ARG A 293 -55.94 24.72 -6.87
C ARG A 293 -55.84 23.18 -6.75
N ARG A 294 -56.52 22.69 -5.69
CA ARG A 294 -57.25 21.41 -5.53
C ARG A 294 -56.70 20.44 -4.48
N THR A 295 -57.09 20.73 -3.24
CA THR A 295 -57.59 19.70 -2.32
C THR A 295 -59.11 19.79 -2.30
N CYS A 296 -59.77 18.77 -2.85
CA CYS A 296 -61.08 18.24 -2.48
C CYS A 296 -61.24 16.92 -3.23
#